data_AF-R4QXI6-F1
#
_entry.id   AF-R4QXI6-F1
#
_cell.length_a   1.000
_cell.length_b   1.000
_cell.length_c   1.000
_cell.angle_alpha   90.00
_cell.angle_beta   90.00
_cell.angle_gamma   90.00
#
_symmetry.space_group_name_H-M   'P 1'
#
loop_
_entity.id
_entity.type
_entity.pdbx_description
1 polymer ?
#
loop_
_entity_poly.entity_id
_entity_poly.type
_entity_poly.pdbx_seq_one_letter_code
_entity_poly.pdbx_strand_id
1 'polypeptide(L)'
;ASGATICSTLANLEGEESFEALMLGQAEEVIQERICDDELILIKNTKARTSASIILRGANDFMCDEMERSIHDALCVVKRVLESKSVVPGGGAVEA
;
A
#
# COMPACT_ATOMS: atom_id res chain seq x y z
N ALA A 1 6.89 3.80 4.26
CA ALA A 1 7.35 3.77 2.85
C ALA A 1 8.47 4.77 2.60
N SER A 2 8.22 6.08 2.77
CA SER A 2 9.18 7.16 2.50
C SER A 2 10.29 7.36 3.55
N GLY A 3 10.17 6.76 4.74
CA GLY A 3 11.13 6.93 5.83
C GLY A 3 10.86 8.16 6.73
N ALA A 4 9.74 8.85 6.49
CA ALA A 4 9.27 9.92 7.38
C ALA A 4 8.91 9.38 8.77
N THR A 5 9.06 10.25 9.78
CA THR A 5 8.57 9.97 11.13
C THR A 5 7.23 10.67 11.32
N ILE A 6 6.22 9.94 11.78
CA ILE A 6 4.90 10.53 12.05
C ILE A 6 5.01 11.38 13.31
N CYS A 7 4.87 12.69 13.15
CA CYS A 7 4.85 13.66 14.24
C CYS A 7 3.43 13.79 14.78
N SER A 8 3.14 13.20 15.96
CA SER A 8 1.82 13.27 16.59
C SER A 8 1.57 14.60 17.33
N THR A 9 2.64 15.24 17.81
CA THR A 9 2.63 16.56 18.43
C THR A 9 3.88 17.31 18.00
N LEU A 10 3.74 18.62 17.77
CA LEU A 10 4.87 19.50 17.46
C LEU A 10 5.65 19.90 18.73
N ALA A 11 5.20 19.49 19.91
CA ALA A 11 5.88 19.78 21.16
C ALA A 11 7.18 18.97 21.29
N ASN A 12 8.29 19.66 21.55
CA ASN A 12 9.52 19.04 22.01
C ASN A 12 9.44 18.72 23.52
N LEU A 13 10.48 18.06 24.05
CA LEU A 13 10.59 17.71 25.47
C LEU A 13 10.62 18.93 26.40
N GLU A 14 10.88 20.12 25.85
CA GLU A 14 10.95 21.40 26.57
C GLU A 14 9.61 22.16 26.54
N GLY A 15 8.60 21.64 25.83
CA GLY A 15 7.27 22.23 25.72
C GLY A 15 7.12 23.30 24.64
N GLU A 16 8.14 23.49 23.80
CA GLU A 16 8.12 24.40 22.66
C GLU A 16 7.75 23.69 21.34
N GLU A 17 7.21 24.44 20.38
CA GLU A 17 6.85 23.91 19.07
C GLU A 17 8.11 23.80 18.18
N SER A 18 8.46 22.59 17.77
CA SER A 18 9.60 22.33 16.90
C SER A 18 9.27 21.32 15.80
N PHE A 19 9.83 21.54 14.61
CA PHE A 19 9.73 20.60 13.50
C PHE A 19 11.09 20.40 12.84
N GLU A 20 11.66 19.22 13.01
CA GLU A 20 12.97 18.87 12.47
C GLU A 20 12.87 18.29 11.06
N ALA A 21 13.83 18.64 10.19
CA ALA A 21 13.92 18.10 8.84
C ALA A 21 14.12 16.57 8.81
N LEU A 22 14.59 15.97 9.92
CA LEU A 22 14.68 14.52 10.11
C LEU A 22 13.33 13.81 10.08
N MET A 23 12.23 14.53 10.31
CA MET A 23 10.89 13.97 10.22
C MET A 23 10.39 13.79 8.78
N LEU A 24 11.05 14.42 7.80
CA LEU A 24 10.65 14.34 6.39
C LEU A 24 11.04 13.01 5.74
N GLY A 25 10.18 12.52 4.86
CA GLY A 25 10.42 11.32 4.05
C GLY A 25 11.04 11.64 2.69
N GLN A 26 11.58 10.62 2.03
CA GLN A 26 12.15 10.73 0.69
C GLN A 26 11.42 9.83 -0.32
N ALA A 27 11.09 10.40 -1.46
CA ALA A 27 10.57 9.74 -2.65
C ALA A 27 11.25 10.31 -3.89
N GLU A 28 11.29 9.55 -4.98
CA GLU A 28 11.83 10.04 -6.25
C GLU A 28 10.88 11.05 -6.90
N GLU A 29 9.59 10.74 -6.90
CA GLU A 29 8.58 11.55 -7.57
C GLU A 29 7.31 11.60 -6.72
N VAL A 30 6.78 12.82 -6.58
CA VAL A 30 5.46 13.07 -6.01
C VAL A 30 4.68 13.86 -7.05
N ILE A 31 3.70 13.22 -7.67
CA ILE A 31 2.84 13.84 -8.68
C ILE A 31 1.39 13.84 -8.23
N GLN A 32 0.67 14.87 -8.66
CA GLN A 32 -0.77 14.92 -8.56
C GLN A 32 -1.33 14.61 -9.94
N GLU A 33 -2.12 13.55 -10.04
CA GLU A 33 -2.70 13.10 -11.30
C GLU A 33 -4.19 12.89 -11.10
N ARG A 34 -4.98 13.40 -12.05
CA ARG A 34 -6.42 13.16 -12.08
C ARG A 34 -6.68 11.82 -12.78
N ILE A 35 -7.23 10.87 -12.04
CA ILE A 35 -7.57 9.54 -12.54
C ILE A 35 -9.08 9.38 -12.43
N CYS A 36 -9.76 9.21 -13.57
CA CYS A 36 -11.21 9.35 -13.69
C CYS A 36 -11.68 10.73 -13.20
N ASP A 37 -12.57 10.76 -12.21
CA ASP A 37 -13.15 11.98 -11.66
C ASP A 37 -12.43 12.48 -10.40
N ASP A 38 -11.51 11.67 -9.86
CA ASP A 38 -10.79 11.96 -8.63
C ASP A 38 -9.36 12.45 -8.90
N GLU A 39 -8.89 13.33 -8.04
CA GLU A 39 -7.52 13.84 -8.06
C GLU A 39 -6.70 13.15 -6.97
N LEU A 40 -5.68 12.41 -7.38
CA LEU A 40 -4.88 11.57 -6.50
C LEU A 40 -3.43 12.05 -6.45
N ILE A 41 -2.83 12.02 -5.26
CA ILE A 41 -1.40 12.25 -5.08
C ILE A 41 -0.69 10.89 -5.12
N LEU A 42 0.14 10.68 -6.14
CA LEU A 42 0.92 9.48 -6.33
C LEU A 42 2.36 9.73 -5.86
N ILE A 43 2.75 9.01 -4.81
CA ILE A 43 4.13 9.00 -4.30
C ILE A 43 4.81 7.77 -4.91
N LYS A 44 5.68 7.98 -5.89
CA LYS A 44 6.40 6.91 -6.59
C LYS A 44 7.83 6.78 -6.05
N ASN A 45 8.32 5.54 -6.05
CA ASN A 45 9.69 5.17 -5.66
C ASN A 45 10.14 5.79 -4.33
N THR A 46 9.53 5.30 -3.25
CA THR A 46 9.94 5.69 -1.89
C THR A 46 11.28 5.06 -1.49
N LYS A 47 12.16 5.82 -0.84
CA LYS A 47 13.56 5.40 -0.62
C LYS A 47 13.76 4.40 0.53
N ALA A 48 12.94 4.45 1.58
CA ALA A 48 13.19 3.64 2.76
C ALA A 48 12.71 2.19 2.60
N ARG A 49 11.56 1.98 1.94
CA ARG A 49 11.06 0.64 1.58
C ARG A 49 10.25 0.71 0.30
N THR A 50 10.53 -0.20 -0.63
CA THR A 50 9.71 -0.40 -1.82
C THR A 50 8.27 -0.69 -1.41
N SER A 51 7.34 0.07 -1.99
CA SER A 51 5.91 -0.01 -1.71
C SER A 51 5.16 0.08 -3.04
N ALA A 52 4.03 -0.61 -3.15
CA ALA A 52 3.21 -0.60 -4.36
C ALA A 52 1.73 -0.45 -3.98
N SER A 53 0.98 0.22 -4.85
CA SER A 53 -0.47 0.40 -4.74
C SER A 53 -1.10 0.11 -6.11
N ILE A 54 -2.32 -0.42 -6.10
CA ILE A 54 -3.08 -0.76 -7.32
C ILE A 54 -4.36 0.06 -7.29
N ILE A 55 -4.70 0.72 -8.39
CA ILE A 55 -5.96 1.46 -8.56
C ILE A 55 -6.91 0.59 -9.38
N LEU A 56 -8.03 0.20 -8.79
CA LEU A 56 -9.07 -0.58 -9.48
C LEU A 56 -10.01 0.36 -10.21
N ARG A 57 -10.41 -0.05 -11.42
CA ARG A 57 -11.37 0.68 -12.25
C ARG A 57 -12.41 -0.30 -12.76
N GLY A 58 -13.64 -0.14 -12.30
CA GLY A 58 -14.80 -0.93 -12.70
C GLY A 58 -15.90 -0.06 -13.29
N ALA A 59 -16.94 -0.71 -13.83
CA ALA A 59 -18.08 -0.01 -14.43
C ALA A 59 -19.04 0.57 -13.38
N ASN A 60 -19.06 0.00 -12.18
CA ASN A 60 -19.85 0.46 -11.03
C ASN A 60 -19.18 0.01 -9.73
N ASP A 61 -19.60 0.59 -8.61
CA ASP A 61 -19.02 0.32 -7.29
C ASP A 61 -19.17 -1.15 -6.87
N PHE A 62 -20.30 -1.79 -7.19
CA PHE A 62 -20.52 -3.21 -6.89
C PHE A 62 -19.48 -4.13 -7.57
N MET A 63 -19.08 -3.82 -8.81
CA MET A 63 -18.03 -4.56 -9.49
C MET A 63 -16.64 -4.24 -8.91
N CYS A 64 -16.38 -2.98 -8.54
CA CYS A 64 -15.14 -2.59 -7.88
C CYS A 64 -14.97 -3.32 -6.54
N ASP A 65 -16.02 -3.41 -5.73
CA ASP A 65 -16.03 -4.11 -4.43
C ASP A 65 -15.69 -5.59 -4.61
N GLU A 66 -16.26 -6.24 -5.63
CA GLU A 66 -15.99 -7.65 -5.91
C GLU A 66 -14.56 -7.87 -6.44
N MET A 67 -14.04 -6.93 -7.25
CA MET A 67 -12.65 -6.94 -7.69
C MET A 67 -11.68 -6.76 -6.53
N GLU A 68 -11.98 -5.87 -5.56
CA GLU A 68 -11.17 -5.68 -4.37
C GLU A 68 -11.08 -6.97 -3.56
N ARG A 69 -12.21 -7.65 -3.32
CA ARG A 69 -12.27 -8.95 -2.64
C ARG A 69 -11.43 -10.01 -3.37
N SER A 70 -11.61 -10.12 -4.68
CA SER A 70 -10.88 -11.10 -5.50
C SER A 70 -9.36 -10.89 -5.44
N ILE A 71 -8.91 -9.63 -5.45
CA ILE A 71 -7.48 -9.30 -5.36
C ILE A 71 -6.95 -9.57 -3.95
N HIS A 72 -7.72 -9.25 -2.92
CA HIS A 72 -7.36 -9.53 -1.54
C HIS A 72 -7.12 -11.03 -1.32
N ASP A 73 -8.02 -11.88 -1.83
CA ASP A 73 -7.90 -13.34 -1.74
C ASP A 73 -6.66 -13.85 -2.47
N ALA A 74 -6.41 -13.37 -3.70
CA ALA A 74 -5.22 -13.73 -4.46
C ALA A 74 -3.91 -13.35 -3.73
N LEU A 75 -3.86 -12.15 -3.16
CA LEU A 75 -2.69 -11.69 -2.40
C LEU A 75 -2.48 -12.51 -1.12
N CYS A 76 -3.56 -12.91 -0.44
CA CYS A 76 -3.49 -13.80 0.71
C CYS A 76 -2.90 -15.17 0.36
N VAL A 77 -3.30 -15.76 -0.78
CA VAL A 77 -2.73 -17.02 -1.26
C VAL A 77 -1.24 -16.88 -1.54
N VAL A 78 -0.83 -15.86 -2.30
CA VAL A 78 0.59 -15.64 -2.63
C VAL A 78 1.42 -15.41 -1.37
N LYS A 79 0.91 -14.65 -0.40
CA LYS A 79 1.56 -14.44 0.90
C LYS A 79 1.83 -15.75 1.63
N ARG A 80 0.82 -16.63 1.71
CA ARG A 80 0.94 -17.93 2.40
C ARG A 80 1.94 -18.87 1.71
N VAL A 81 1.95 -18.88 0.37
CA VAL A 81 2.91 -19.66 -0.43
C VAL A 81 4.35 -19.15 -0.25
N LEU A 82 4.55 -17.85 -0.05
CA LEU A 82 5.88 -17.30 0.21
C LEU A 82 6.37 -17.59 1.63
N GLU A 83 5.46 -17.63 2.62
CA GLU A 83 5.80 -17.96 4.01
C GLU A 83 6.06 -19.46 4.21
N SER A 84 5.30 -20.34 3.55
CA SER A 84 5.47 -21.79 3.60
C SER A 84 5.80 -22.36 2.23
N LYS A 85 6.99 -22.96 2.10
CA LYS A 85 7.49 -23.49 0.81
C LYS A 85 6.83 -24.79 0.34
N SER A 86 5.95 -25.38 1.15
CA SER A 86 5.21 -26.59 0.78
C SER A 86 3.87 -26.22 0.19
N VAL A 87 3.62 -26.64 -1.05
CA VAL A 87 2.37 -26.41 -1.78
C VAL A 87 1.80 -27.74 -2.28
N VAL A 88 0.49 -27.81 -2.44
CA VAL A 88 -0.22 -28.96 -3.02
C VAL A 88 -0.97 -28.52 -4.28
N PRO A 89 -1.17 -29.42 -5.26
CA PRO A 89 -2.05 -29.14 -6.38
C PRO A 89 -3.50 -29.00 -5.87
N GLY A 90 -4.20 -27.97 -6.36
CA GLY A 90 -5.61 -27.75 -6.04
C GLY A 90 -6.56 -28.53 -6.97
N GLY A 91 -7.82 -28.10 -7.04
CA GLY A 91 -8.79 -28.63 -8.00
C GLY A 91 -9.28 -30.04 -7.68
N GLY A 92 -9.35 -30.41 -6.41
CA GLY A 92 -9.77 -31.76 -5.98
C GLY A 92 -8.64 -32.80 -6.00
N ALA A 93 -7.41 -32.43 -6.39
CA ALA A 93 -6.30 -33.38 -6.55
C ALA A 93 -5.73 -33.89 -5.22
N VAL A 94 -5.94 -33.18 -4.12
CA VAL A 94 -5.51 -33.62 -2.78
C VAL A 94 -6.59 -34.44 -2.07
N GLU A 95 -7.84 -34.30 -2.49
CA GLU A 95 -9.00 -34.99 -1.92
C GLU A 95 -9.38 -36.31 -2.64
N ALA A 96 -8.92 -36.53 -3.88
CA ALA A 96 -9.14 -37.75 -4.67
C ALA A 96 -8.21 -38.90 -4.24
#